data_AF-A0A661VJB5-F1
#
_entry.id   AF-A0A661VJB5-F1
#
_cell.length_a   1.000
_cell.length_b   1.000
_cell.length_c   1.000
_cell.angle_alpha   90.00
_cell.angle_beta   90.00
_cell.angle_gamma   90.00
#
_symmetry.space_group_name_H-M   'P 1'
#
loop_
_entity.id
_entity.type
_entity.pdbx_description
1 polymer ?
#
loop_
_entity_poly.entity_id
_entity_poly.type
_entity_poly.pdbx_seq_one_letter_code
_entity_poly.pdbx_strand_id
1 'polypeptide(L)'
;MRFARDVLSTFVTEVVLVGLNFAIGVLMARTLDPTARGVLALAMTAPFTAAYFIDPGLVQANIYLIGRKKRPAENVVANSITLAMAIGVGAAIILWLARGVILRTFLSGLTAAQFTLLLLLLPFFLLDSYAMSILRALRRFDLFNLRRLVGQLIMLAAMFVVLVVFNKAASGAVLAFVCAAAVSAILSLVFVGSIVHLRPGFHPKLLGESAAYGFKSYVQNLVGHLNYRLDVYLLAMFLDPAQVAFYAIATNIAELAWYIPNSVGTVLFPRLSATSHERVHPLTAEVCRHTVFITSLATLGLTAVSWLVIPFLYGPAYLPALVPLFILLPGILTMAVYKVLTRNFSSRNRQQMSILAAGGALVLNVGLSVVLIPRYGIGGAAFSSLISYAAASIILLVAFLRDSGLGWRDALVIRRDDLARYSVLFGRGREQAGRFLARGQAQEKVQPVGGK
;
A
#
# COMPACT_ATOMS: atom_id res chain seq x y z
N MET A 1 21.26 12.25 13.61
CA MET A 1 20.76 11.09 14.39
C MET A 1 19.23 11.00 14.42
N ARG A 2 18.49 12.09 14.70
CA ARG A 2 17.00 12.08 14.74
C ARG A 2 16.34 11.56 13.44
N PHE A 3 16.81 12.03 12.28
CA PHE A 3 16.30 11.56 10.98
C PHE A 3 16.42 10.04 10.78
N ALA A 4 17.59 9.45 11.09
CA ALA A 4 17.79 8.01 10.96
C ALA A 4 16.90 7.20 11.92
N ARG A 5 16.70 7.71 13.15
CA ARG A 5 15.77 7.12 14.12
C ARG A 5 14.33 7.18 13.64
N ASP A 6 13.90 8.29 13.06
CA ASP A 6 12.54 8.47 12.52
C ASP A 6 12.29 7.52 11.34
N VAL A 7 13.26 7.41 10.43
CA VAL A 7 13.21 6.47 9.29
C VAL A 7 13.12 5.02 9.78
N LEU A 8 13.99 4.62 10.72
CA LEU A 8 13.97 3.26 11.28
C LEU A 8 12.67 2.96 12.02
N SER A 9 12.19 3.91 12.83
CA SER A 9 10.93 3.77 13.57
C SER A 9 9.74 3.60 12.62
N THR A 10 9.67 4.39 11.55
CA THR A 10 8.60 4.27 10.55
C THR A 10 8.70 2.96 9.78
N PHE A 11 9.92 2.50 9.45
CA PHE A 11 10.11 1.20 8.78
C PHE A 11 9.64 0.03 9.66
N VAL A 12 10.07 -0.02 10.93
CA VAL A 12 9.64 -1.06 11.88
C VAL A 12 8.12 -1.00 12.06
N THR A 13 7.56 0.19 12.19
CA THR A 13 6.11 0.39 12.27
C THR A 13 5.41 -0.18 11.04
N GLU A 14 5.92 0.06 9.83
CA GLU A 14 5.35 -0.48 8.60
C GLU A 14 5.32 -2.01 8.61
N VAL A 15 6.43 -2.66 9.01
CA VAL A 15 6.52 -4.12 9.10
C VAL A 15 5.50 -4.68 10.10
N VAL A 16 5.37 -4.05 11.28
CA VAL A 16 4.38 -4.45 12.29
C VAL A 16 2.96 -4.28 11.75
N LEU A 17 2.66 -3.17 11.08
CA LEU A 17 1.35 -2.91 10.50
C LEU A 17 0.97 -3.94 9.43
N VAL A 18 1.92 -4.35 8.59
CA VAL A 18 1.72 -5.43 7.62
C VAL A 18 1.37 -6.73 8.33
N GLY A 19 2.11 -7.08 9.39
CA GLY A 19 1.81 -8.27 10.19
C GLY A 19 0.43 -8.22 10.86
N LEU A 20 0.03 -7.07 11.40
CA LEU A 20 -1.29 -6.88 11.99
C LEU A 20 -2.40 -6.91 10.93
N ASN A 21 -2.20 -6.31 9.75
CA ASN A 21 -3.15 -6.38 8.65
C ASN A 21 -3.33 -7.82 8.16
N PHE A 22 -2.22 -8.55 8.05
CA PHE A 22 -2.23 -9.97 7.74
C PHE A 22 -3.01 -10.79 8.77
N ALA A 23 -2.82 -10.52 10.08
CA ALA A 23 -3.56 -11.17 11.15
C ALA A 23 -5.07 -10.90 11.07
N ILE A 24 -5.50 -9.67 10.80
CA ILE A 24 -6.92 -9.33 10.54
C ILE A 24 -7.43 -10.13 9.34
N GLY A 25 -6.64 -10.19 8.27
CA GLY A 25 -6.94 -10.95 7.07
C GLY A 25 -7.11 -12.45 7.34
N VAL A 26 -6.29 -13.06 8.20
CA VAL A 26 -6.41 -14.46 8.60
C VAL A 26 -7.61 -14.68 9.50
N LEU A 27 -7.79 -13.84 10.52
CA LEU A 27 -8.93 -13.87 11.44
C LEU A 27 -10.26 -13.87 10.70
N MET A 28 -10.44 -12.91 9.79
CA MET A 28 -11.64 -12.83 8.95
C MET A 28 -11.84 -14.06 8.07
N ALA A 29 -10.78 -14.74 7.62
CA ALA A 29 -10.92 -15.89 6.72
C ALA A 29 -11.29 -17.16 7.47
N ARG A 30 -10.76 -17.31 8.69
CA ARG A 30 -11.06 -18.45 9.56
C ARG A 30 -12.44 -18.39 10.20
N THR A 31 -13.01 -17.19 10.33
CA THR A 31 -14.30 -16.97 11.01
C THR A 31 -15.46 -16.76 10.04
N LEU A 32 -15.20 -16.20 8.85
CA LEU A 32 -16.24 -15.92 7.86
C LEU A 32 -16.11 -16.84 6.66
N ASP A 33 -17.26 -17.23 6.11
CA ASP A 33 -17.33 -17.82 4.79
C ASP A 33 -16.86 -16.82 3.71
N PRO A 34 -16.45 -17.31 2.52
CA PRO A 34 -15.90 -16.45 1.47
C PRO A 34 -16.85 -15.31 1.04
N THR A 35 -18.17 -15.55 1.03
CA THR A 35 -19.15 -14.54 0.61
C THR A 35 -19.24 -13.42 1.64
N ALA A 36 -19.43 -13.76 2.92
CA ALA A 36 -19.46 -12.79 4.01
C ALA A 36 -18.17 -11.98 4.12
N ARG A 37 -17.01 -12.63 3.93
CA ARG A 37 -15.70 -11.96 3.87
C ARG A 37 -15.61 -10.99 2.69
N GLY A 38 -16.09 -11.38 1.51
CA GLY A 38 -16.12 -10.53 0.32
C GLY A 38 -16.92 -9.26 0.54
N VAL A 39 -18.13 -9.40 1.11
CA VAL A 39 -18.97 -8.25 1.48
C VAL A 39 -18.26 -7.35 2.48
N LEU A 40 -17.62 -7.91 3.51
CA LEU A 40 -16.88 -7.14 4.48
C LEU A 40 -15.65 -6.45 3.87
N ALA A 41 -14.92 -7.10 2.96
CA ALA A 41 -13.79 -6.49 2.25
C ALA A 41 -14.24 -5.29 1.41
N LEU A 42 -15.38 -5.41 0.73
CA LEU A 42 -16.01 -4.30 0.00
C LEU A 42 -16.45 -3.17 0.94
N ALA A 43 -17.10 -3.53 2.06
CA ALA A 43 -17.52 -2.57 3.09
C ALA A 43 -16.35 -1.77 3.66
N MET A 44 -15.22 -2.44 3.90
CA MET A 44 -14.01 -1.80 4.41
C MET A 44 -13.34 -0.93 3.33
N THR A 45 -13.34 -1.36 2.07
CA THR A 45 -12.63 -0.67 0.97
C THR A 45 -13.39 0.55 0.43
N ALA A 46 -14.72 0.49 0.38
CA ALA A 46 -15.53 1.52 -0.27
C ALA A 46 -15.37 2.93 0.34
N PRO A 47 -15.41 3.11 1.68
CA PRO A 47 -15.22 4.44 2.29
C PRO A 47 -13.83 5.03 2.06
N PHE A 48 -12.77 4.21 2.14
CA PHE A 48 -11.41 4.66 1.84
C PHE A 48 -11.31 5.15 0.40
N THR A 49 -11.93 4.42 -0.52
CA THR A 49 -11.97 4.77 -1.94
C THR A 49 -12.69 6.09 -2.14
N ALA A 50 -13.89 6.25 -1.57
CA ALA A 50 -14.64 7.48 -1.64
C ALA A 50 -13.83 8.66 -1.07
N ALA A 51 -13.13 8.47 0.05
CA ALA A 51 -12.23 9.48 0.62
C ALA A 51 -11.13 9.92 -0.38
N TYR A 52 -10.55 9.00 -1.15
CA TYR A 52 -9.57 9.33 -2.19
C TYR A 52 -10.15 10.17 -3.34
N PHE A 53 -11.44 10.01 -3.68
CA PHE A 53 -12.10 10.80 -4.72
C PHE A 53 -12.54 12.18 -4.24
N ILE A 54 -12.86 12.33 -2.95
CA ILE A 54 -13.41 13.58 -2.42
C ILE A 54 -12.34 14.47 -1.79
N ASP A 55 -11.19 13.94 -1.38
CA ASP A 55 -10.08 14.75 -0.88
C ASP A 55 -9.44 15.55 -2.03
N PRO A 56 -9.53 16.89 -2.08
CA PRO A 56 -8.96 17.71 -3.16
C PRO A 56 -7.44 17.88 -3.03
N GLY A 57 -6.77 16.91 -2.40
CA GLY A 57 -5.33 16.90 -2.13
C GLY A 57 -4.92 17.69 -0.89
N LEU A 58 -5.82 17.86 0.08
CA LEU A 58 -5.55 18.63 1.30
C LEU A 58 -4.49 17.96 2.18
N VAL A 59 -4.38 16.63 2.13
CA VAL A 59 -3.30 15.89 2.80
C VAL A 59 -1.92 16.42 2.41
N GLN A 60 -1.69 16.64 1.11
CA GLN A 60 -0.40 17.12 0.61
C GLN A 60 -0.25 18.62 0.81
N ALA A 61 -1.34 19.38 0.66
CA ALA A 61 -1.37 20.81 0.98
C ALA A 61 -0.96 21.08 2.42
N ASN A 62 -1.48 20.34 3.40
CA ASN A 62 -1.14 20.51 4.81
C ASN A 62 0.36 20.34 5.08
N ILE A 63 0.96 19.30 4.48
CA ILE A 63 2.40 19.04 4.57
C ILE A 63 3.21 20.21 3.95
N TYR A 64 2.78 20.70 2.79
CA TYR A 64 3.44 21.81 2.11
C TYR A 64 3.29 23.15 2.87
N LEU A 65 2.08 23.46 3.35
CA LEU A 65 1.76 24.72 4.01
C LEU A 65 2.49 24.86 5.33
N ILE A 66 2.46 23.82 6.18
CA ILE A 66 3.16 23.82 7.47
C ILE A 66 4.67 23.63 7.25
N GLY A 67 5.06 22.64 6.47
CA GLY A 67 6.47 22.26 6.32
C GLY A 67 7.31 23.27 5.56
N ARG A 68 6.80 23.78 4.43
CA ARG A 68 7.55 24.63 3.49
C ARG A 68 7.12 26.09 3.52
N LYS A 69 5.82 26.39 3.52
CA LYS A 69 5.32 27.79 3.60
C LYS A 69 5.28 28.33 5.03
N LYS A 70 5.59 27.50 6.03
CA LYS A 70 5.61 27.88 7.45
C LYS A 70 4.33 28.56 7.93
N ARG A 71 3.17 28.17 7.36
CA ARG A 71 1.86 28.64 7.81
C ARG A 71 1.60 28.14 9.23
N PRO A 72 0.93 28.93 10.10
CA PRO A 72 0.59 28.50 11.45
C PRO A 72 -0.20 27.20 11.42
N ALA A 73 0.27 26.19 12.16
CA ALA A 73 -0.37 24.88 12.18
C ALA A 73 -1.82 24.95 12.68
N GLU A 74 -2.10 25.86 13.62
CA GLU A 74 -3.45 26.10 14.18
C GLU A 74 -4.46 26.47 13.08
N ASN A 75 -4.10 27.41 12.19
CA ASN A 75 -4.97 27.83 11.10
C ASN A 75 -5.15 26.73 10.04
N VAL A 76 -4.12 25.92 9.83
CA VAL A 76 -4.18 24.77 8.89
C VAL A 76 -5.06 23.65 9.47
N VAL A 77 -4.94 23.35 10.77
CA VAL A 77 -5.82 22.43 11.50
C VAL A 77 -7.26 22.93 11.44
N ALA A 78 -7.48 24.22 11.66
CA ALA A 78 -8.81 24.82 11.65
C ALA A 78 -9.52 24.65 10.30
N ASN A 79 -8.84 25.00 9.21
CA ASN A 79 -9.34 24.73 7.86
C ASN A 79 -9.55 23.23 7.61
N SER A 80 -8.62 22.39 8.05
CA SER A 80 -8.70 20.94 7.82
C SER A 80 -9.94 20.34 8.48
N ILE A 81 -10.26 20.72 9.71
CA ILE A 81 -11.46 20.25 10.43
C ILE A 81 -12.72 20.69 9.69
N THR A 82 -12.83 21.98 9.37
CA THR A 82 -14.00 22.54 8.67
C THR A 82 -14.20 21.88 7.29
N LEU A 83 -13.11 21.73 6.51
CA LEU A 83 -13.17 21.13 5.17
C LEU A 83 -13.45 19.64 5.22
N ALA A 84 -12.86 18.89 6.17
CA ALA A 84 -13.17 17.47 6.33
C ALA A 84 -14.64 17.24 6.64
N MET A 85 -15.23 18.06 7.52
CA MET A 85 -16.66 17.99 7.84
C MET A 85 -17.52 18.39 6.63
N ALA A 86 -17.22 19.53 5.99
CA ALA A 86 -18.01 20.02 4.86
C ALA A 86 -17.96 19.05 3.65
N ILE A 87 -16.76 18.63 3.25
CA ILE A 87 -16.56 17.71 2.13
C ILE A 87 -17.07 16.31 2.47
N GLY A 88 -16.76 15.81 3.67
CA GLY A 88 -17.15 14.46 4.10
C GLY A 88 -18.67 14.31 4.22
N VAL A 89 -19.34 15.27 4.86
CA VAL A 89 -20.81 15.27 4.98
C VAL A 89 -21.47 15.49 3.62
N GLY A 90 -20.97 16.44 2.81
CA GLY A 90 -21.47 16.68 1.47
C GLY A 90 -21.38 15.43 0.58
N ALA A 91 -20.23 14.76 0.60
CA ALA A 91 -20.02 13.49 -0.10
C ALA A 91 -20.93 12.37 0.41
N ALA A 92 -21.10 12.25 1.73
CA ALA A 92 -22.00 11.28 2.33
C ALA A 92 -23.44 11.48 1.84
N ILE A 93 -23.92 12.73 1.78
CA ILE A 93 -25.26 13.04 1.27
C ILE A 93 -25.38 12.66 -0.21
N ILE A 94 -24.43 13.05 -1.05
CA ILE A 94 -24.44 12.75 -2.49
C ILE A 94 -24.47 11.22 -2.73
N LEU A 95 -23.61 10.47 -2.03
CA LEU A 95 -23.55 9.02 -2.15
C LEU A 95 -24.79 8.33 -1.57
N TRP A 96 -25.39 8.90 -0.52
CA TRP A 96 -26.64 8.39 0.04
C TRP A 96 -27.81 8.59 -0.92
N LEU A 97 -27.86 9.70 -1.67
CA LEU A 97 -28.84 9.90 -2.73
C LEU A 97 -28.65 8.90 -3.88
N ALA A 98 -27.40 8.57 -4.22
CA ALA A 98 -27.05 7.57 -5.23
C ALA A 98 -27.13 6.11 -4.75
N ARG A 99 -27.54 5.85 -3.49
CA ARG A 99 -27.47 4.52 -2.85
C ARG A 99 -28.16 3.41 -3.63
N GLY A 100 -29.27 3.71 -4.32
CA GLY A 100 -30.04 2.72 -5.07
C GLY A 100 -29.25 2.10 -6.22
N VAL A 101 -28.49 2.93 -6.94
CA VAL A 101 -27.60 2.46 -8.02
C VAL A 101 -26.39 1.75 -7.42
N ILE A 102 -25.74 2.38 -6.44
CA ILE A 102 -24.49 1.86 -5.83
C ILE A 102 -24.69 0.50 -5.18
N LEU A 103 -25.77 0.31 -4.43
CA LEU A 103 -26.08 -0.96 -3.78
C LEU A 103 -26.43 -2.06 -4.80
N ARG A 104 -27.04 -1.71 -5.94
CA ARG A 104 -27.36 -2.70 -6.98
C ARG A 104 -26.16 -3.11 -7.81
N THR A 105 -25.17 -2.23 -7.99
CA THR A 105 -24.03 -2.48 -8.88
C THR A 105 -22.76 -2.86 -8.14
N PHE A 106 -22.31 -2.05 -7.17
CA PHE A 106 -20.98 -2.18 -6.56
C PHE A 106 -20.99 -2.87 -5.20
N LEU A 107 -22.11 -2.78 -4.48
CA LEU A 107 -22.20 -3.21 -3.08
C LEU A 107 -23.42 -4.12 -2.85
N SER A 108 -23.65 -5.06 -3.77
CA SER A 108 -24.82 -5.96 -3.83
C SER A 108 -25.00 -6.91 -2.65
N GLY A 109 -24.08 -6.93 -1.68
CA GLY A 109 -24.21 -7.66 -0.42
C GLY A 109 -24.43 -6.80 0.82
N LEU A 110 -24.48 -5.47 0.70
CA LEU A 110 -24.70 -4.57 1.83
C LEU A 110 -26.16 -4.16 1.95
N THR A 111 -26.65 -4.15 3.18
CA THR A 111 -27.95 -3.54 3.49
C THR A 111 -27.85 -2.02 3.39
N ALA A 112 -28.98 -1.35 3.13
CA ALA A 112 -29.03 0.11 3.11
C ALA A 112 -28.59 0.73 4.45
N ALA A 113 -28.85 0.05 5.57
CA ALA A 113 -28.39 0.46 6.90
C ALA A 113 -26.86 0.41 7.01
N GLN A 114 -26.24 -0.70 6.61
CA GLN A 114 -24.77 -0.84 6.61
C GLN A 114 -24.11 0.20 5.69
N PHE A 115 -24.66 0.41 4.50
CA PHE A 115 -24.14 1.43 3.60
C PHE A 115 -24.23 2.84 4.21
N THR A 116 -25.35 3.17 4.85
CA THR A 116 -25.51 4.46 5.54
C THR A 116 -24.48 4.62 6.67
N LEU A 117 -24.24 3.57 7.48
CA LEU A 117 -23.20 3.59 8.53
C LEU A 117 -21.79 3.83 7.95
N LEU A 118 -21.49 3.23 6.80
CA LEU A 118 -20.21 3.42 6.12
C LEU A 118 -20.05 4.85 5.58
N LEU A 119 -21.12 5.47 5.08
CA LEU A 119 -21.09 6.86 4.61
C LEU A 119 -20.84 7.86 5.74
N LEU A 120 -21.32 7.56 6.95
CA LEU A 120 -21.03 8.38 8.14
C LEU A 120 -19.53 8.43 8.45
N LEU A 121 -18.72 7.48 7.98
CA LEU A 121 -17.27 7.48 8.18
C LEU A 121 -16.51 8.46 7.28
N LEU A 122 -17.08 8.96 6.18
CA LEU A 122 -16.37 9.85 5.26
C LEU A 122 -15.76 11.09 5.95
N PRO A 123 -16.49 11.86 6.77
CA PRO A 123 -15.87 12.96 7.52
C PRO A 123 -14.77 12.47 8.48
N PHE A 124 -14.94 11.31 9.12
CA PHE A 124 -13.92 10.75 10.01
C PHE A 124 -12.64 10.33 9.26
N PHE A 125 -12.76 9.76 8.07
CA PHE A 125 -11.60 9.40 7.25
C PHE A 125 -10.83 10.63 6.76
N LEU A 126 -11.53 11.70 6.38
CA LEU A 126 -10.89 12.97 6.02
C LEU A 126 -10.21 13.61 7.24
N LEU A 127 -10.90 13.67 8.39
CA LEU A 127 -10.33 14.17 9.64
C LEU A 127 -9.06 13.39 10.02
N ASP A 128 -9.12 12.07 9.96
CA ASP A 128 -7.98 11.21 10.23
C ASP A 128 -6.81 11.50 9.27
N SER A 129 -7.08 11.51 7.97
CA SER A 129 -6.08 11.71 6.93
C SER A 129 -5.40 13.08 7.07
N TYR A 130 -6.17 14.12 7.39
CA TYR A 130 -5.65 15.46 7.61
C TYR A 130 -4.87 15.56 8.92
N ALA A 131 -5.36 15.01 10.02
CA ALA A 131 -4.64 14.97 11.28
C ALA A 131 -3.29 14.25 11.13
N MET A 132 -3.27 13.10 10.46
CA MET A 132 -2.06 12.36 10.12
C MET A 132 -1.09 13.16 9.24
N SER A 133 -1.62 13.91 8.26
CA SER A 133 -0.80 14.80 7.43
C SER A 133 -0.12 15.90 8.24
N ILE A 134 -0.81 16.43 9.26
CA ILE A 134 -0.31 17.50 10.12
C ILE A 134 0.75 16.98 11.08
N LEU A 135 0.57 15.80 11.69
CA LEU A 135 1.62 15.15 12.49
C LEU A 135 2.91 14.95 11.68
N ARG A 136 2.78 14.49 10.42
CA ARG A 136 3.93 14.37 9.50
C ARG A 136 4.55 15.74 9.19
N ALA A 137 3.73 16.75 8.93
CA ALA A 137 4.20 18.10 8.62
C ALA A 137 4.97 18.74 9.79
N LEU A 138 4.54 18.47 11.02
CA LEU A 138 5.19 18.87 12.27
C LEU A 138 6.39 17.99 12.65
N ARG A 139 6.73 16.98 11.83
CA ARG A 139 7.81 16.01 12.07
C ARG A 139 7.65 15.23 13.39
N ARG A 140 6.40 14.99 13.80
CA ARG A 140 6.05 14.17 14.97
C ARG A 140 5.77 12.73 14.55
N PHE A 141 6.82 12.10 13.98
CA PHE A 141 6.77 10.71 13.51
C PHE A 141 6.55 9.72 14.64
N ASP A 142 6.94 10.06 15.86
CA ASP A 142 6.62 9.35 17.10
C ASP A 142 5.11 9.16 17.26
N LEU A 143 4.34 10.26 17.25
CA LEU A 143 2.89 10.22 17.40
C LEU A 143 2.19 9.66 16.16
N PHE A 144 2.72 9.94 14.97
CA PHE A 144 2.21 9.38 13.71
C PHE A 144 2.30 7.84 13.71
N ASN A 145 3.48 7.29 14.04
CA ASN A 145 3.69 5.85 14.09
C ASN A 145 2.88 5.20 15.22
N LEU A 146 2.88 5.81 16.41
CA LEU A 146 2.08 5.34 17.54
C LEU A 146 0.59 5.28 17.18
N ARG A 147 0.04 6.33 16.57
CA ARG A 147 -1.36 6.32 16.14
C ARG A 147 -1.64 5.17 15.18
N ARG A 148 -0.79 4.98 14.16
CA ARG A 148 -1.01 3.91 13.17
C ARG A 148 -1.06 2.54 13.84
N LEU A 149 -0.13 2.27 14.76
CA LEU A 149 -0.10 1.02 15.53
C LEU A 149 -1.35 0.86 16.39
N VAL A 150 -1.70 1.88 17.18
CA VAL A 150 -2.87 1.83 18.06
C VAL A 150 -4.16 1.67 17.26
N GLY A 151 -4.33 2.41 16.16
CA GLY A 151 -5.52 2.28 15.29
C GLY A 151 -5.65 0.87 14.70
N GLN A 152 -4.53 0.28 14.24
CA GLN A 152 -4.53 -1.08 13.72
C GLN A 152 -4.82 -2.13 14.81
N LEU A 153 -4.30 -1.93 16.03
CA LEU A 153 -4.61 -2.78 17.19
C LEU A 153 -6.07 -2.66 17.62
N ILE A 154 -6.65 -1.45 17.63
CA ILE A 154 -8.09 -1.22 17.88
C ILE A 154 -8.92 -1.97 16.85
N MET A 155 -8.56 -1.88 15.57
CA MET A 155 -9.26 -2.61 14.51
C MET A 155 -9.17 -4.12 14.70
N LEU A 156 -7.97 -4.67 14.97
CA LEU A 156 -7.79 -6.09 15.22
C LEU A 156 -8.57 -6.56 16.45
N ALA A 157 -8.52 -5.83 17.56
CA ALA A 157 -9.25 -6.15 18.77
C ALA A 157 -10.77 -6.11 18.55
N ALA A 158 -11.28 -5.07 17.87
CA ALA A 158 -12.70 -4.94 17.56
C ALA A 158 -13.17 -6.11 16.67
N MET A 159 -12.41 -6.46 15.63
CA MET A 159 -12.71 -7.60 14.77
C MET A 159 -12.66 -8.93 15.54
N PHE A 160 -11.66 -9.12 16.39
CA PHE A 160 -11.52 -10.33 17.20
C PHE A 160 -12.70 -10.51 18.16
N VAL A 161 -13.05 -9.48 18.91
CA VAL A 161 -14.18 -9.51 19.84
C VAL A 161 -15.49 -9.82 19.11
N VAL A 162 -15.73 -9.18 17.97
CA VAL A 162 -17.00 -9.38 17.27
C VAL A 162 -17.10 -10.73 16.57
N LEU A 163 -16.04 -11.16 15.89
CA LEU A 163 -16.05 -12.39 15.10
C LEU A 163 -15.86 -13.66 15.93
N VAL A 164 -15.07 -13.58 17.01
CA VAL A 164 -14.72 -14.76 17.82
C VAL A 164 -15.53 -14.81 19.10
N VAL A 165 -15.59 -13.72 19.87
CA VAL A 165 -16.23 -13.72 21.20
C VAL A 165 -17.76 -13.68 21.08
N PHE A 166 -18.29 -12.84 20.20
CA PHE A 166 -19.74 -12.71 20.01
C PHE A 166 -20.31 -13.64 18.93
N ASN A 167 -19.45 -14.38 18.21
CA ASN A 167 -19.83 -15.26 17.09
C ASN A 167 -20.79 -14.58 16.09
N LYS A 168 -20.67 -13.25 15.92
CA LYS A 168 -21.58 -12.46 15.09
C LYS A 168 -21.14 -12.53 13.63
N ALA A 169 -22.10 -12.75 12.74
CA ALA A 169 -21.92 -12.72 11.29
C ALA A 169 -21.43 -11.34 10.79
N ALA A 170 -21.14 -11.23 9.49
CA ALA A 170 -20.55 -10.04 8.85
C ALA A 170 -21.21 -8.69 9.21
N SER A 171 -22.48 -8.67 9.60
CA SER A 171 -23.15 -7.44 10.07
C SER A 171 -22.51 -6.84 11.32
N GLY A 172 -22.11 -7.65 12.29
CA GLY A 172 -21.38 -7.20 13.47
C GLY A 172 -20.01 -6.63 13.08
N ALA A 173 -19.33 -7.26 12.12
CA ALA A 173 -17.99 -6.86 11.70
C ALA A 173 -17.97 -5.50 10.98
N VAL A 174 -19.03 -5.17 10.22
CA VAL A 174 -19.19 -3.81 9.64
C VAL A 174 -19.31 -2.77 10.76
N LEU A 175 -20.11 -3.04 11.79
CA LEU A 175 -20.23 -2.12 12.93
C LEU A 175 -18.90 -2.01 13.69
N ALA A 176 -18.19 -3.12 13.90
CA ALA A 176 -16.87 -3.14 14.51
C ALA A 176 -15.88 -2.25 13.74
N PHE A 177 -15.87 -2.38 12.41
CA PHE A 177 -15.08 -1.54 11.51
C PHE A 177 -15.42 -0.06 11.67
N VAL A 178 -16.70 0.30 11.64
CA VAL A 178 -17.18 1.67 11.79
C VAL A 178 -16.74 2.27 13.12
N CYS A 179 -16.98 1.57 14.23
CA CYS A 179 -16.57 2.01 15.55
C CYS A 179 -15.05 2.15 15.67
N ALA A 180 -14.28 1.16 15.20
CA ALA A 180 -12.82 1.20 15.25
C ALA A 180 -12.25 2.35 14.40
N ALA A 181 -12.82 2.61 13.22
CA ALA A 181 -12.41 3.71 12.35
C ALA A 181 -12.73 5.08 12.98
N ALA A 182 -13.93 5.24 13.55
CA ALA A 182 -14.34 6.47 14.23
C ALA A 182 -13.43 6.77 15.44
N VAL A 183 -13.18 5.77 16.30
CA VAL A 183 -12.25 5.90 17.44
C VAL A 183 -10.85 6.24 16.95
N SER A 184 -10.39 5.60 15.88
CA SER A 184 -9.06 5.86 15.32
C SER A 184 -8.93 7.28 14.74
N ALA A 185 -10.01 7.88 14.22
CA ALA A 185 -10.02 9.26 13.76
C ALA A 185 -10.04 10.26 14.93
N ILE A 186 -10.81 9.96 15.98
CA ILE A 186 -10.83 10.76 17.22
C ILE A 186 -9.44 10.76 17.86
N LEU A 187 -8.79 9.59 17.93
CA LEU A 187 -7.44 9.47 18.47
C LEU A 187 -6.42 10.33 17.69
N SER A 188 -6.55 10.40 16.37
CA SER A 188 -5.71 11.27 15.53
C SER A 188 -5.89 12.73 15.87
N LEU A 189 -7.13 13.17 16.12
CA LEU A 189 -7.41 14.53 16.57
C LEU A 189 -6.84 14.78 17.96
N VAL A 190 -7.00 13.87 18.92
CA VAL A 190 -6.40 13.98 20.26
C VAL A 190 -4.89 14.16 20.17
N PHE A 191 -4.21 13.40 19.31
CA PHE A 191 -2.77 13.49 19.15
C PHE A 191 -2.33 14.82 18.54
N VAL A 192 -3.05 15.33 17.54
CA VAL A 192 -2.79 16.68 17.01
C VAL A 192 -3.10 17.75 18.07
N GLY A 193 -4.17 17.56 18.84
CA GLY A 193 -4.61 18.42 19.93
C GLY A 193 -3.60 18.56 21.06
N SER A 194 -2.78 17.52 21.28
CA SER A 194 -1.67 17.58 22.23
C SER A 194 -0.53 18.53 21.81
N ILE A 195 -0.54 19.01 20.56
CA ILE A 195 0.52 19.83 19.96
C ILE A 195 -0.02 21.19 19.51
N VAL A 196 -1.25 21.21 19.01
CA VAL A 196 -1.87 22.35 18.35
C VAL A 196 -3.31 22.48 18.85
N HIS A 197 -3.74 23.69 19.19
CA HIS A 197 -5.12 23.94 19.61
C HIS A 197 -6.10 23.58 18.49
N LEU A 198 -6.98 22.61 18.75
CA LEU A 198 -8.03 22.22 17.81
C LEU A 198 -9.17 23.22 17.88
N ARG A 199 -9.44 23.91 16.78
CA ARG A 199 -10.59 24.82 16.66
C ARG A 199 -11.09 24.73 15.23
N PRO A 200 -12.38 24.47 14.95
CA PRO A 200 -12.90 24.66 13.61
C PRO A 200 -12.75 26.14 13.22
N GLY A 201 -12.39 26.39 11.96
CA GLY A 201 -12.22 27.75 11.46
C GLY A 201 -12.10 27.78 9.95
N PHE A 202 -12.25 28.97 9.38
CA PHE A 202 -12.21 29.16 7.93
C PHE A 202 -11.31 30.34 7.57
N HIS A 203 -10.20 30.03 6.91
CA HIS A 203 -9.18 30.96 6.46
C HIS A 203 -9.10 30.89 4.93
N PRO A 204 -9.78 31.81 4.20
CA PRO A 204 -9.93 31.73 2.75
C PRO A 204 -8.60 31.81 1.99
N LYS A 205 -7.64 32.60 2.48
CA LYS A 205 -6.29 32.68 1.89
C LYS A 205 -5.58 31.32 1.91
N LEU A 206 -5.66 30.62 3.06
CA LEU A 206 -5.08 29.28 3.19
C LEU A 206 -5.82 28.25 2.33
N LEU A 207 -7.15 28.39 2.19
CA LEU A 207 -7.93 27.53 1.28
C LEU A 207 -7.45 27.66 -0.17
N GLY A 208 -7.25 28.90 -0.66
CA GLY A 208 -6.74 29.13 -2.02
C GLY A 208 -5.36 28.52 -2.25
N GLU A 209 -4.44 28.68 -1.29
CA GLU A 209 -3.11 28.05 -1.36
C GLU A 209 -3.20 26.51 -1.30
N SER A 210 -4.08 26.00 -0.44
CA SER A 210 -4.35 24.58 -0.32
C SER A 210 -4.91 23.99 -1.61
N ALA A 211 -5.86 24.65 -2.26
CA ALA A 211 -6.46 24.19 -3.50
C ALA A 211 -5.45 24.19 -4.66
N ALA A 212 -4.66 25.27 -4.79
CA ALA A 212 -3.66 25.40 -5.86
C ALA A 212 -2.58 24.32 -5.80
N TYR A 213 -2.13 23.95 -4.60
CA TYR A 213 -1.15 22.88 -4.40
C TYR A 213 -1.79 21.48 -4.35
N GLY A 214 -2.91 21.37 -3.64
CA GLY A 214 -3.66 20.14 -3.41
C GLY A 214 -4.15 19.52 -4.70
N PHE A 215 -4.74 20.31 -5.61
CA PHE A 215 -5.31 19.79 -6.85
C PHE A 215 -4.28 19.09 -7.74
N LYS A 216 -3.06 19.64 -7.87
CA LYS A 216 -1.98 19.00 -8.64
C LYS A 216 -1.58 17.65 -8.02
N SER A 217 -1.51 17.60 -6.70
CA SER A 217 -1.18 16.39 -5.95
C SER A 217 -2.33 15.37 -5.96
N TYR A 218 -3.57 15.85 -5.99
CA TYR A 218 -4.78 15.04 -6.09
C TYR A 218 -4.79 14.20 -7.36
N VAL A 219 -4.60 14.85 -8.53
CA VAL A 219 -4.57 14.14 -9.83
C VAL A 219 -3.51 13.04 -9.83
N GLN A 220 -2.32 13.31 -9.31
CA GLN A 220 -1.26 12.31 -9.23
C GLN A 220 -1.61 11.11 -8.33
N ASN A 221 -2.15 11.37 -7.13
CA ASN A 221 -2.50 10.30 -6.20
C ASN A 221 -3.72 9.50 -6.67
N LEU A 222 -4.71 10.16 -7.28
CA LEU A 222 -5.89 9.49 -7.84
C LEU A 222 -5.51 8.51 -8.94
N VAL A 223 -4.68 8.94 -9.89
CA VAL A 223 -4.18 8.06 -10.97
C VAL A 223 -3.39 6.88 -10.40
N GLY A 224 -2.57 7.11 -9.37
CA GLY A 224 -1.84 6.06 -8.68
C GLY A 224 -2.77 5.05 -7.97
N HIS A 225 -3.75 5.53 -7.23
CA HIS A 225 -4.73 4.71 -6.51
C HIS A 225 -5.55 3.84 -7.46
N LEU A 226 -6.07 4.44 -8.54
CA LEU A 226 -6.80 3.70 -9.57
C LEU A 226 -5.94 2.61 -10.21
N ASN A 227 -4.65 2.85 -10.45
CA ASN A 227 -3.76 1.83 -10.99
C ASN A 227 -3.66 0.56 -10.12
N TYR A 228 -3.78 0.69 -8.81
CA TYR A 228 -3.62 -0.43 -7.86
C TYR A 228 -4.93 -1.07 -7.40
N ARG A 229 -6.05 -0.37 -7.52
CA ARG A 229 -7.32 -0.80 -6.91
C ARG A 229 -8.49 -0.91 -7.88
N LEU A 230 -8.33 -0.44 -9.12
CA LEU A 230 -9.40 -0.44 -10.11
C LEU A 230 -9.89 -1.85 -10.45
N ASP A 231 -9.00 -2.83 -10.44
CA ASP A 231 -9.30 -4.25 -10.59
C ASP A 231 -10.32 -4.74 -9.56
N VAL A 232 -10.14 -4.41 -8.28
CA VAL A 232 -11.08 -4.80 -7.20
C VAL A 232 -12.47 -4.19 -7.43
N TYR A 233 -12.55 -2.94 -7.91
CA TYR A 233 -13.84 -2.31 -8.19
C TYR A 233 -14.55 -2.92 -9.41
N LEU A 234 -13.80 -3.24 -10.46
CA LEU A 234 -14.36 -3.91 -11.63
C LEU A 234 -14.82 -5.33 -11.29
N LEU A 235 -14.04 -6.06 -10.49
CA LEU A 235 -14.45 -7.37 -9.97
C LEU A 235 -15.76 -7.27 -9.17
N ALA A 236 -15.91 -6.27 -8.31
CA ALA A 236 -17.12 -6.05 -7.54
C ALA A 236 -18.36 -5.73 -8.40
N MET A 237 -18.15 -5.18 -9.60
CA MET A 237 -19.23 -4.85 -10.54
C MET A 237 -19.70 -6.06 -11.35
N PHE A 238 -18.80 -7.01 -11.65
CA PHE A 238 -19.07 -8.13 -12.55
C PHE A 238 -19.24 -9.47 -11.84
N LEU A 239 -18.73 -9.64 -10.63
CA LEU A 239 -18.61 -10.94 -9.96
C LEU A 239 -19.18 -10.91 -8.54
N ASP A 240 -19.47 -12.11 -8.03
CA ASP A 240 -19.95 -12.30 -6.66
C ASP A 240 -18.89 -11.94 -5.60
N PRO A 241 -19.30 -11.53 -4.39
CA PRO A 241 -18.39 -11.14 -3.30
C PRO A 241 -17.33 -12.21 -2.95
N ALA A 242 -17.66 -13.50 -3.05
CA ALA A 242 -16.71 -14.58 -2.80
C ALA A 242 -15.49 -14.52 -3.75
N GLN A 243 -15.73 -14.19 -5.02
CA GLN A 243 -14.68 -14.03 -6.02
C GLN A 243 -13.79 -12.82 -5.70
N VAL A 244 -14.37 -11.72 -5.21
CA VAL A 244 -13.61 -10.57 -4.70
C VAL A 244 -12.71 -10.96 -3.53
N ALA A 245 -13.21 -11.81 -2.61
CA ALA A 245 -12.41 -12.30 -1.49
C ALA A 245 -11.23 -13.17 -1.93
N PHE A 246 -11.43 -14.06 -2.92
CA PHE A 246 -10.35 -14.88 -3.49
C PHE A 246 -9.29 -14.00 -4.15
N TYR A 247 -9.71 -13.02 -4.95
CA TYR A 247 -8.79 -12.10 -5.60
C TYR A 247 -8.03 -11.23 -4.59
N ALA A 248 -8.69 -10.73 -3.54
CA ALA A 248 -8.05 -9.93 -2.49
C ALA A 248 -6.99 -10.72 -1.71
N ILE A 249 -7.20 -12.02 -1.45
CA ILE A 249 -6.18 -12.88 -0.83
C ILE A 249 -4.99 -13.04 -1.78
N ALA A 250 -5.26 -13.31 -3.06
CA ALA A 250 -4.23 -13.46 -4.07
C ALA A 250 -3.38 -12.20 -4.21
N THR A 251 -3.99 -11.02 -4.34
CA THR A 251 -3.27 -9.75 -4.46
C THR A 251 -2.47 -9.46 -3.20
N ASN A 252 -3.03 -9.63 -1.99
CA ASN A 252 -2.30 -9.39 -0.74
C ASN A 252 -1.04 -10.26 -0.62
N ILE A 253 -1.11 -11.54 -1.00
CA ILE A 253 0.05 -12.45 -0.98
C ILE A 253 1.05 -12.05 -2.08
N ALA A 254 0.56 -11.74 -3.28
CA ALA A 254 1.39 -11.34 -4.41
C ALA A 254 2.16 -10.05 -4.09
N GLU A 255 1.51 -9.05 -3.50
CA GLU A 255 2.10 -7.76 -3.14
C GLU A 255 3.24 -7.87 -2.11
N LEU A 256 3.34 -8.96 -1.35
CA LEU A 256 4.51 -9.21 -0.48
C LEU A 256 5.82 -9.22 -1.27
N ALA A 257 5.79 -9.71 -2.51
CA ALA A 257 6.97 -9.68 -3.38
C ALA A 257 7.34 -8.27 -3.88
N TRP A 258 6.43 -7.28 -3.80
CA TRP A 258 6.74 -5.89 -4.15
C TRP A 258 7.65 -5.17 -3.16
N TYR A 259 7.78 -5.65 -1.92
CA TYR A 259 8.66 -5.03 -0.94
C TYR A 259 10.12 -5.01 -1.40
N ILE A 260 10.54 -6.00 -2.19
CA ILE A 260 11.90 -6.08 -2.76
C ILE A 260 12.17 -4.90 -3.70
N PRO A 261 11.46 -4.73 -4.85
CA PRO A 261 11.71 -3.62 -5.76
C PRO A 261 11.42 -2.25 -5.14
N ASN A 262 10.47 -2.16 -4.20
CA ASN A 262 10.21 -0.91 -3.48
C ASN A 262 11.41 -0.49 -2.61
N SER A 263 11.99 -1.43 -1.88
CA SER A 263 13.16 -1.18 -1.02
C SER A 263 14.37 -0.79 -1.86
N VAL A 264 14.63 -1.54 -2.95
CA VAL A 264 15.70 -1.22 -3.89
C VAL A 264 15.51 0.19 -4.46
N GLY A 265 14.29 0.51 -4.94
CA GLY A 265 14.01 1.82 -5.52
C GLY A 265 14.24 2.99 -4.56
N THR A 266 14.01 2.78 -3.26
CA THR A 266 14.20 3.80 -2.21
C THR A 266 15.67 4.14 -2.01
N VAL A 267 16.55 3.14 -2.06
CA VAL A 267 18.01 3.31 -1.93
C VAL A 267 18.66 3.70 -3.25
N LEU A 268 18.13 3.21 -4.37
CA LEU A 268 18.65 3.47 -5.70
C LEU A 268 18.48 4.93 -6.10
N PHE A 269 17.32 5.53 -5.83
CA PHE A 269 17.03 6.90 -6.25
C PHE A 269 18.11 7.93 -5.83
N PRO A 270 18.47 8.09 -4.53
CA PRO A 270 19.49 9.05 -4.13
C PRO A 270 20.88 8.71 -4.69
N ARG A 271 21.21 7.43 -4.87
CA ARG A 271 22.47 7.01 -5.50
C ARG A 271 22.52 7.42 -6.97
N LEU A 272 21.46 7.19 -7.74
CA LEU A 272 21.41 7.59 -9.15
C LEU A 272 21.50 9.10 -9.31
N SER A 273 20.84 9.87 -8.44
CA SER A 273 20.89 11.34 -8.48
C SER A 273 22.28 11.91 -8.18
N ALA A 274 23.13 11.18 -7.46
CA ALA A 274 24.50 11.56 -7.15
C ALA A 274 25.55 10.97 -8.12
N THR A 275 25.12 10.11 -9.04
CA THR A 275 26.00 9.42 -9.99
C THR A 275 26.15 10.25 -11.28
N SER A 276 27.34 10.25 -11.87
CA SER A 276 27.57 10.92 -13.16
C SER A 276 26.75 10.29 -14.29
N HIS A 277 26.39 11.10 -15.30
CA HIS A 277 25.55 10.66 -16.43
C HIS A 277 26.04 9.36 -17.10
N GLU A 278 27.35 9.18 -17.22
CA GLU A 278 27.96 7.98 -17.83
C GLU A 278 27.72 6.70 -17.03
N ARG A 279 27.67 6.77 -15.69
CA ARG A 279 27.52 5.60 -14.81
C ARG A 279 26.08 5.32 -14.42
N VAL A 280 25.16 6.27 -14.62
CA VAL A 280 23.76 6.12 -14.24
C VAL A 280 23.08 4.95 -14.96
N HIS A 281 23.32 4.77 -16.26
CA HIS A 281 22.72 3.68 -17.03
C HIS A 281 23.26 2.29 -16.66
N PRO A 282 24.60 2.05 -16.64
CA PRO A 282 25.16 0.77 -16.20
C PRO A 282 24.72 0.38 -14.78
N LEU A 283 24.75 1.33 -13.84
CA LEU A 283 24.30 1.10 -12.47
C LEU A 283 22.82 0.73 -12.40
N THR A 284 21.98 1.40 -13.19
CA THR A 284 20.55 1.07 -13.26
C THR A 284 20.33 -0.33 -13.82
N ALA A 285 21.04 -0.71 -14.88
CA ALA A 285 20.93 -2.01 -15.52
C ALA A 285 21.39 -3.15 -14.58
N GLU A 286 22.49 -2.95 -13.86
CA GLU A 286 22.98 -3.86 -12.81
C GLU A 286 21.94 -4.03 -11.70
N VAL A 287 21.44 -2.94 -11.13
CA VAL A 287 20.44 -2.99 -10.06
C VAL A 287 19.13 -3.61 -10.55
N CYS A 288 18.74 -3.35 -11.79
CA CYS A 288 17.55 -3.94 -12.41
C CYS A 288 17.66 -5.47 -12.46
N ARG A 289 18.77 -6.02 -12.99
CA ARG A 289 18.94 -7.48 -13.10
C ARG A 289 18.89 -8.15 -11.73
N HIS A 290 19.55 -7.57 -10.73
CA HIS A 290 19.60 -8.13 -9.37
C HIS A 290 18.22 -8.08 -8.72
N THR A 291 17.49 -6.98 -8.93
CA THR A 291 16.11 -6.85 -8.43
C THR A 291 15.20 -7.89 -9.07
N VAL A 292 15.27 -8.07 -10.39
CA VAL A 292 14.50 -9.09 -11.11
C VAL A 292 14.84 -10.49 -10.61
N PHE A 293 16.13 -10.81 -10.45
CA PHE A 293 16.55 -12.11 -9.95
C PHE A 293 16.06 -12.39 -8.52
N ILE A 294 16.29 -11.47 -7.57
CA ILE A 294 15.84 -11.66 -6.19
C ILE A 294 14.30 -11.74 -6.13
N THR A 295 13.60 -10.91 -6.90
CA THR A 295 12.14 -10.98 -7.00
C THR A 295 11.69 -12.30 -7.61
N SER A 296 12.41 -12.85 -8.60
CA SER A 296 12.10 -14.17 -9.18
C SER A 296 12.27 -15.31 -8.18
N LEU A 297 13.30 -15.28 -7.33
CA LEU A 297 13.44 -16.26 -6.25
C LEU A 297 12.29 -16.14 -5.24
N ALA A 298 11.87 -14.92 -4.92
CA ALA A 298 10.75 -14.68 -4.01
C ALA A 298 9.42 -15.16 -4.60
N THR A 299 9.13 -14.88 -5.87
CA THR A 299 7.88 -15.32 -6.52
C THR A 299 7.87 -16.84 -6.74
N LEU A 300 9.01 -17.47 -7.05
CA LEU A 300 9.14 -18.93 -7.10
C LEU A 300 8.91 -19.56 -5.72
N GLY A 301 9.49 -18.98 -4.67
CA GLY A 301 9.26 -19.40 -3.29
C GLY A 301 7.78 -19.31 -2.92
N LEU A 302 7.13 -18.17 -3.21
CA LEU A 302 5.69 -17.98 -2.99
C LEU A 302 4.86 -19.00 -3.78
N THR A 303 5.21 -19.26 -5.05
CA THR A 303 4.51 -20.27 -5.87
C THR A 303 4.57 -21.64 -5.19
N ALA A 304 5.78 -22.06 -4.79
CA ALA A 304 6.03 -23.37 -4.20
C ALA A 304 5.35 -23.58 -2.83
N VAL A 305 5.16 -22.52 -2.04
CA VAL A 305 4.54 -22.64 -0.69
C VAL A 305 3.06 -22.27 -0.67
N SER A 306 2.55 -21.53 -1.67
CA SER A 306 1.19 -20.98 -1.67
C SER A 306 0.09 -22.04 -1.53
N TRP A 307 0.27 -23.21 -2.15
CA TRP A 307 -0.69 -24.33 -2.06
C TRP A 307 -0.83 -24.87 -0.64
N LEU A 308 0.19 -24.69 0.21
CA LEU A 308 0.16 -25.03 1.63
C LEU A 308 -0.30 -23.84 2.47
N VAL A 309 0.25 -22.66 2.20
CA VAL A 309 0.04 -21.43 2.97
C VAL A 309 -1.42 -20.96 2.91
N ILE A 310 -2.07 -21.00 1.74
CA ILE A 310 -3.45 -20.53 1.59
C ILE A 310 -4.42 -21.38 2.42
N PRO A 311 -4.52 -22.71 2.26
CA PRO A 311 -5.43 -23.51 3.05
C PRO A 311 -5.04 -23.54 4.53
N PHE A 312 -3.74 -23.49 4.86
CA PHE A 312 -3.28 -23.46 6.25
C PHE A 312 -3.61 -22.15 6.95
N LEU A 313 -3.53 -20.99 6.29
CA LEU A 313 -3.78 -19.70 6.96
C LEU A 313 -5.23 -19.25 6.79
N TYR A 314 -5.76 -19.29 5.58
CA TYR A 314 -7.08 -18.77 5.26
C TYR A 314 -8.18 -19.85 5.31
N GLY A 315 -7.82 -21.11 5.09
CA GLY A 315 -8.75 -22.25 5.11
C GLY A 315 -8.97 -22.86 3.71
N PRO A 316 -9.41 -24.13 3.62
CA PRO A 316 -9.56 -24.83 2.34
C PRO A 316 -10.51 -24.16 1.33
N ALA A 317 -11.53 -23.45 1.83
CA ALA A 317 -12.48 -22.72 1.00
C ALA A 317 -11.85 -21.62 0.13
N TYR A 318 -10.62 -21.18 0.45
CA TYR A 318 -9.91 -20.13 -0.27
C TYR A 318 -8.90 -20.65 -1.30
N LEU A 319 -8.85 -21.97 -1.56
CA LEU A 319 -8.02 -22.55 -2.63
C LEU A 319 -8.21 -21.90 -4.01
N PRO A 320 -9.42 -21.43 -4.43
CA PRO A 320 -9.58 -20.72 -5.69
C PRO A 320 -8.72 -19.45 -5.84
N ALA A 321 -8.19 -18.89 -4.74
CA ALA A 321 -7.25 -17.77 -4.78
C ALA A 321 -5.89 -18.11 -5.41
N LEU A 322 -5.54 -19.40 -5.54
CA LEU A 322 -4.30 -19.83 -6.19
C LEU A 322 -4.23 -19.42 -7.66
N VAL A 323 -5.36 -19.46 -8.37
CA VAL A 323 -5.42 -19.12 -9.81
C VAL A 323 -4.99 -17.67 -10.08
N PRO A 324 -5.65 -16.64 -9.51
CA PRO A 324 -5.20 -15.27 -9.69
C PRO A 324 -3.80 -15.03 -9.11
N LEU A 325 -3.41 -15.71 -8.03
CA LEU A 325 -2.05 -15.58 -7.47
C LEU A 325 -1.00 -16.00 -8.49
N PHE A 326 -1.12 -17.19 -9.09
CA PHE A 326 -0.16 -17.68 -10.07
C PHE A 326 -0.12 -16.84 -11.34
N ILE A 327 -1.23 -16.21 -11.74
CA ILE A 327 -1.25 -15.27 -12.87
C ILE A 327 -0.58 -13.93 -12.51
N LEU A 328 -0.74 -13.44 -11.27
CA LEU A 328 -0.16 -12.17 -10.81
C LEU A 328 1.34 -12.24 -10.57
N LEU A 329 1.89 -13.39 -10.15
CA LEU A 329 3.31 -13.55 -9.83
C LEU A 329 4.27 -13.21 -10.99
N PRO A 330 4.03 -13.63 -12.25
CA PRO A 330 4.78 -13.13 -13.40
C PRO A 330 4.68 -11.60 -13.59
N GLY A 331 3.51 -11.02 -13.30
CA GLY A 331 3.28 -9.57 -13.42
C GLY A 331 4.09 -8.77 -12.41
N ILE A 332 4.33 -9.34 -11.23
CA ILE A 332 5.22 -8.76 -10.22
C ILE A 332 6.66 -8.66 -10.74
N LEU A 333 7.14 -9.65 -11.48
CA LEU A 333 8.48 -9.63 -12.08
C LEU A 333 8.61 -8.49 -13.09
N THR A 334 7.61 -8.31 -13.95
CA THR A 334 7.61 -7.16 -14.85
C THR A 334 7.59 -5.86 -14.07
N MET A 335 6.75 -5.77 -13.04
CA MET A 335 6.62 -4.55 -12.23
C MET A 335 7.92 -4.20 -11.47
N ALA A 336 8.76 -5.17 -11.15
CA ALA A 336 10.09 -4.93 -10.59
C ALA A 336 10.98 -4.12 -11.56
N VAL A 337 10.94 -4.45 -12.86
CA VAL A 337 11.62 -3.69 -13.92
C VAL A 337 11.08 -2.27 -13.97
N TYR A 338 9.75 -2.12 -14.08
CA TYR A 338 9.08 -0.81 -14.12
C TYR A 338 9.49 0.09 -12.94
N LYS A 339 9.49 -0.45 -11.71
CA LYS A 339 9.83 0.29 -10.50
C LYS A 339 11.27 0.79 -10.49
N VAL A 340 12.23 -0.05 -10.90
CA VAL A 340 13.65 0.33 -10.99
C VAL A 340 13.87 1.39 -12.06
N LEU A 341 13.35 1.18 -13.28
CA LEU A 341 13.53 2.12 -14.38
C LEU A 341 12.86 3.47 -14.12
N THR A 342 11.70 3.46 -13.45
CA THR A 342 11.05 4.70 -12.99
C THR A 342 11.99 5.54 -12.13
N ARG A 343 12.83 4.93 -11.27
CA ARG A 343 13.80 5.69 -10.46
C ARG A 343 14.90 6.33 -11.30
N ASN A 344 15.34 5.70 -12.38
CA ASN A 344 16.31 6.28 -13.32
C ASN A 344 15.73 7.50 -14.05
N PHE A 345 14.53 7.37 -14.59
CA PHE A 345 13.86 8.49 -15.26
C PHE A 345 13.57 9.63 -14.28
N SER A 346 13.12 9.33 -13.06
CA SER A 346 12.92 10.34 -12.02
C SER A 346 14.22 11.01 -11.57
N SER A 347 15.33 10.28 -11.40
CA SER A 347 16.61 10.87 -10.96
C SER A 347 17.19 11.83 -12.01
N ARG A 348 16.78 11.70 -13.27
CA ARG A 348 17.23 12.53 -14.41
C ARG A 348 16.18 13.54 -14.86
N ASN A 349 15.17 13.82 -14.03
CA ASN A 349 14.08 14.76 -14.33
C ASN A 349 13.28 14.44 -15.61
N ARG A 350 13.17 13.16 -15.97
CA ARG A 350 12.42 12.65 -17.14
C ARG A 350 11.19 11.82 -16.74
N GLN A 351 10.53 12.20 -15.63
CA GLN A 351 9.39 11.47 -15.07
C GLN A 351 8.17 11.40 -16.00
N GLN A 352 8.10 12.23 -17.03
CA GLN A 352 7.09 12.19 -18.08
C GLN A 352 6.98 10.80 -18.73
N MET A 353 8.11 10.09 -18.91
CA MET A 353 8.13 8.73 -19.47
C MET A 353 7.38 7.74 -18.56
N SER A 354 7.60 7.82 -17.25
CA SER A 354 6.90 6.98 -16.27
C SER A 354 5.42 7.28 -16.19
N ILE A 355 5.04 8.56 -16.32
CA ILE A 355 3.63 8.97 -16.34
C ILE A 355 2.94 8.42 -17.59
N LEU A 356 3.57 8.53 -18.77
CA LEU A 356 3.02 8.00 -20.02
C LEU A 356 2.87 6.48 -19.96
N ALA A 357 3.89 5.77 -19.45
CA ALA A 357 3.84 4.32 -19.28
C ALA A 357 2.73 3.88 -18.32
N ALA A 358 2.59 4.53 -17.15
CA ALA A 358 1.55 4.24 -16.18
C ALA A 358 0.14 4.58 -16.68
N GLY A 359 -0.01 5.71 -17.40
CA GLY A 359 -1.27 6.12 -17.99
C GLY A 359 -1.73 5.16 -19.09
N GLY A 360 -0.84 4.79 -20.00
CA GLY A 360 -1.12 3.80 -21.03
C GLY A 360 -1.48 2.44 -20.45
N ALA A 361 -0.74 1.99 -19.42
CA ALA A 361 -1.04 0.75 -18.72
C ALA A 361 -2.37 0.80 -17.96
N LEU A 362 -2.77 1.94 -17.39
CA LEU A 362 -4.07 2.10 -16.75
C LEU A 362 -5.21 1.94 -17.75
N VAL A 363 -5.12 2.62 -18.89
CA VAL A 363 -6.13 2.53 -19.96
C VAL A 363 -6.24 1.11 -20.47
N LEU A 364 -5.09 0.45 -20.69
CA LEU A 364 -5.04 -0.95 -21.09
C LEU A 364 -5.66 -1.87 -20.02
N ASN A 365 -5.38 -1.63 -18.74
CA ASN A 365 -5.94 -2.40 -17.63
C ASN A 365 -7.47 -2.30 -17.61
N VAL A 366 -8.01 -1.09 -17.72
CA VAL A 366 -9.46 -0.86 -17.71
C VAL A 366 -10.10 -1.57 -18.89
N GLY A 367 -9.57 -1.38 -20.10
CA GLY A 367 -10.10 -1.99 -21.31
C GLY A 367 -10.08 -3.52 -21.27
N LEU A 368 -8.96 -4.11 -20.83
CA LEU A 368 -8.84 -5.55 -20.68
C LEU A 368 -9.72 -6.09 -19.57
N SER A 369 -9.79 -5.42 -18.42
CA SER A 369 -10.59 -5.86 -17.28
C SER A 369 -12.08 -5.90 -17.62
N VAL A 370 -12.60 -4.89 -18.31
CA VAL A 370 -14.01 -4.87 -18.74
C VAL A 370 -14.35 -6.01 -19.71
N VAL A 371 -13.39 -6.48 -20.52
CA VAL A 371 -13.60 -7.56 -21.49
C VAL A 371 -13.33 -8.95 -20.89
N LEU A 372 -12.28 -9.08 -20.07
CA LEU A 372 -11.79 -10.36 -19.54
C LEU A 372 -12.50 -10.78 -18.26
N ILE A 373 -12.90 -9.85 -17.38
CA ILE A 373 -13.57 -10.19 -16.12
C ILE A 373 -14.90 -10.92 -16.37
N PRO A 374 -15.80 -10.45 -17.26
CA PRO A 374 -17.05 -11.16 -17.52
C PRO A 374 -16.87 -12.58 -18.09
N ARG A 375 -15.74 -12.83 -18.78
CA ARG A 375 -15.47 -14.12 -19.45
C ARG A 375 -14.66 -15.10 -18.61
N TYR A 376 -13.73 -14.60 -17.81
CA TYR A 376 -12.73 -15.41 -17.09
C TYR A 376 -12.71 -15.14 -15.56
N GLY A 377 -13.65 -14.34 -15.05
CA GLY A 377 -13.78 -14.02 -13.63
C GLY A 377 -12.51 -13.42 -13.03
N ILE A 378 -12.13 -13.92 -11.86
CA ILE A 378 -10.90 -13.50 -11.14
C ILE A 378 -9.61 -13.75 -11.93
N GLY A 379 -9.59 -14.78 -12.79
CA GLY A 379 -8.46 -15.02 -13.69
C GLY A 379 -8.34 -13.91 -14.74
N GLY A 380 -9.48 -13.41 -15.25
CA GLY A 380 -9.54 -12.30 -16.19
C GLY A 380 -8.99 -10.99 -15.61
N ALA A 381 -9.32 -10.66 -14.37
CA ALA A 381 -8.72 -9.51 -13.68
C ALA A 381 -7.21 -9.68 -13.50
N ALA A 382 -6.77 -10.86 -13.06
CA ALA A 382 -5.34 -11.14 -12.87
C ALA A 382 -4.56 -11.03 -14.19
N PHE A 383 -5.11 -11.53 -15.30
CA PHE A 383 -4.51 -11.40 -16.63
C PHE A 383 -4.47 -9.94 -17.11
N SER A 384 -5.53 -9.18 -16.85
CA SER A 384 -5.59 -7.75 -17.19
C SER A 384 -4.49 -6.98 -16.47
N SER A 385 -4.30 -7.24 -15.17
CA SER A 385 -3.21 -6.67 -14.37
C SER A 385 -1.82 -7.11 -14.85
N LEU A 386 -1.63 -8.41 -15.12
CA LEU A 386 -0.38 -8.95 -15.68
C LEU A 386 0.01 -8.24 -16.99
N ILE A 387 -0.91 -8.16 -17.96
CA ILE A 387 -0.66 -7.55 -19.27
C ILE A 387 -0.36 -6.06 -19.11
N SER A 388 -1.07 -5.37 -18.21
CA SER A 388 -0.86 -3.95 -17.95
C SER A 388 0.49 -3.65 -17.30
N TYR A 389 0.89 -4.45 -16.32
CA TYR A 389 2.21 -4.34 -15.70
C TYR A 389 3.33 -4.66 -16.71
N ALA A 390 3.14 -5.68 -17.54
CA ALA A 390 4.07 -6.00 -18.62
C ALA A 390 4.18 -4.84 -19.62
N ALA A 391 3.07 -4.25 -20.05
CA ALA A 391 3.05 -3.11 -20.97
C ALA A 391 3.79 -1.89 -20.39
N ALA A 392 3.50 -1.49 -19.14
CA ALA A 392 4.19 -0.39 -18.47
C ALA A 392 5.71 -0.63 -18.41
N SER A 393 6.10 -1.86 -18.08
CA SER A 393 7.49 -2.28 -17.94
C SER A 393 8.21 -2.30 -19.28
N ILE A 394 7.57 -2.81 -20.34
CA ILE A 394 8.10 -2.85 -21.70
C ILE A 394 8.29 -1.44 -22.25
N ILE A 395 7.31 -0.54 -22.08
CA ILE A 395 7.41 0.85 -22.52
C ILE A 395 8.65 1.52 -21.89
N LEU A 396 8.82 1.41 -20.56
CA LEU A 396 9.99 1.98 -19.88
C LEU A 396 11.29 1.29 -20.25
N LEU A 397 11.28 -0.03 -20.42
CA LEU A 397 12.47 -0.79 -20.81
C LEU A 397 12.93 -0.37 -22.20
N VAL A 398 12.04 -0.30 -23.18
CA VAL A 398 12.36 0.15 -24.54
C VAL A 398 12.90 1.59 -24.52
N ALA A 399 12.26 2.49 -23.77
CA ALA A 399 12.74 3.86 -23.61
C ALA A 399 14.14 3.90 -22.98
N PHE A 400 14.39 3.09 -21.95
CA PHE A 400 15.68 3.01 -21.28
C PHE A 400 16.77 2.45 -22.19
N LEU A 401 16.49 1.39 -22.95
CA LEU A 401 17.46 0.78 -23.87
C LEU A 401 17.84 1.75 -24.99
N ARG A 402 16.86 2.48 -25.55
CA ARG A 402 17.11 3.53 -26.55
C ARG A 402 17.96 4.68 -26.00
N ASP A 403 17.71 5.09 -24.76
CA ASP A 403 18.41 6.22 -24.13
C ASP A 403 19.81 5.83 -23.60
N SER A 404 20.03 4.56 -23.26
CA SER A 404 21.30 4.06 -22.71
C SER A 404 22.25 3.44 -23.74
N GLY A 405 21.73 2.98 -24.88
CA GLY A 405 22.49 2.18 -25.85
C GLY A 405 22.82 0.75 -25.38
N LEU A 406 22.31 0.33 -24.21
CA LEU A 406 22.54 -1.01 -23.65
C LEU A 406 21.61 -2.06 -24.29
N GLY A 407 22.01 -3.33 -24.23
CA GLY A 407 21.16 -4.45 -24.63
C GLY A 407 20.18 -4.86 -23.52
N TRP A 408 19.05 -5.47 -23.88
CA TRP A 408 18.05 -5.93 -22.90
C TRP A 408 18.62 -6.97 -21.91
N ARG A 409 19.58 -7.79 -22.37
CA ARG A 409 20.30 -8.76 -21.52
C ARG A 409 21.10 -8.08 -20.42
N ASP A 410 21.60 -6.87 -20.68
CA ASP A 410 22.38 -6.10 -19.74
C ASP A 410 21.53 -5.55 -18.59
N ALA A 411 20.22 -5.43 -18.79
CA ALA A 411 19.28 -4.97 -17.76
C ALA A 411 18.56 -6.12 -17.04
N LEU A 412 18.35 -7.27 -17.70
CA LEU A 412 17.45 -8.32 -17.19
C LEU A 412 18.14 -9.63 -16.80
N VAL A 413 19.28 -9.97 -17.40
CA VAL A 413 19.90 -11.30 -17.24
C VAL A 413 21.10 -11.21 -16.32
N ILE A 414 21.14 -12.07 -15.29
CA ILE A 414 22.31 -12.26 -14.42
C ILE A 414 23.51 -12.76 -15.22
N ARG A 415 24.65 -12.10 -15.05
CA ARG A 415 25.92 -12.52 -15.65
C ARG A 415 26.69 -13.43 -14.69
N ARG A 416 27.66 -14.18 -15.22
CA ARG A 416 28.52 -15.06 -14.40
C ARG A 416 29.29 -14.28 -13.34
N ASP A 417 29.72 -13.06 -13.66
CA ASP A 417 30.43 -12.17 -12.73
C ASP A 417 29.56 -11.76 -11.54
N ASP A 418 28.25 -11.64 -11.75
CA ASP A 418 27.29 -11.32 -10.70
C ASP A 418 27.11 -12.50 -9.73
N LEU A 419 27.11 -13.73 -10.24
CA LEU A 419 27.06 -14.95 -9.42
C LEU A 419 28.30 -15.11 -8.55
N ALA A 420 29.48 -14.74 -9.05
CA ALA A 420 30.72 -14.74 -8.28
C ALA A 420 30.67 -13.74 -7.10
N ARG A 421 29.95 -12.61 -7.25
CA ARG A 421 29.75 -11.66 -6.14
C ARG A 421 28.84 -12.24 -5.05
N TYR A 422 27.82 -13.02 -5.42
CA TYR A 422 26.97 -13.70 -4.45
C TYR A 422 27.74 -14.74 -3.63
N SER A 423 28.60 -15.55 -4.23
CA SER A 423 29.39 -16.56 -3.49
C SER A 423 30.35 -15.92 -2.48
N VAL A 424 30.97 -14.79 -2.83
CA VAL A 424 31.82 -14.01 -1.92
C VAL A 424 31.00 -13.39 -0.76
N LEU A 425 29.81 -12.87 -1.04
CA LEU A 425 28.90 -12.34 -0.01
C LEU A 425 28.41 -13.42 0.96
N PHE A 426 28.00 -14.59 0.45
CA PHE A 426 27.60 -15.73 1.28
C PHE A 426 28.79 -16.28 2.10
N GLY A 427 30.01 -16.28 1.54
CA GLY A 427 31.23 -16.64 2.26
C GLY A 427 31.56 -15.69 3.42
N ARG A 428 31.49 -14.37 3.18
CA ARG A 428 31.68 -13.35 4.23
C ARG A 428 30.58 -13.39 5.29
N GLY A 429 29.34 -13.66 4.89
CA GLY A 429 28.22 -13.84 5.82
C GLY A 429 28.40 -15.05 6.75
N ARG A 430 28.90 -16.18 6.21
CA ARG A 430 29.26 -17.37 6.99
C ARG A 430 30.42 -17.11 7.95
N GLU A 431 31.46 -16.40 7.52
CA GLU A 431 32.56 -16.00 8.41
C GLU A 431 32.11 -15.07 9.53
N GLN A 432 31.26 -14.09 9.24
CA GLN A 432 30.75 -13.17 10.26
C GLN A 432 29.82 -13.88 11.24
N ALA A 433 28.94 -14.76 10.76
CA ALA A 433 28.09 -15.59 11.62
C ALA A 433 28.93 -16.55 12.50
N GLY A 434 29.98 -17.15 11.94
CA GLY A 434 30.93 -17.98 12.67
C GLY A 434 31.69 -17.21 13.77
N ARG A 435 32.14 -15.99 13.47
CA ARG A 435 32.78 -15.10 14.48
C ARG A 435 31.81 -14.66 15.58
N PHE A 436 30.53 -14.48 15.24
CA PHE A 436 29.49 -14.13 16.21
C PHE A 436 29.19 -15.29 17.17
N LEU A 437 29.07 -16.51 16.64
CA LEU A 437 28.90 -17.73 17.44
C LEU A 437 30.13 -18.05 18.29
N ALA A 438 31.35 -17.86 17.75
CA ALA A 438 32.59 -18.05 18.50
C ALA A 438 32.77 -17.03 19.64
N ARG A 439 32.30 -15.79 19.46
CA ARG A 439 32.28 -14.78 20.54
C ARG A 439 31.25 -15.10 21.64
N GLY A 440 30.11 -15.68 21.28
CA GLY A 440 29.12 -16.17 22.25
C GLY A 440 29.67 -17.30 23.12
N GLN A 441 30.37 -18.27 22.52
CA GLN A 441 31.00 -19.39 23.26
C GLN A 441 32.22 -18.97 24.10
N ALA A 442 32.94 -17.91 23.68
CA ALA A 442 34.03 -17.35 24.47
C ALA A 442 33.53 -16.60 25.73
N GLN A 443 32.32 -16.02 25.70
CA GLN A 443 31.72 -15.36 26.87
C GLN A 443 31.19 -16.37 27.90
N GLU A 444 30.75 -17.56 27.48
CA GLU A 444 30.35 -18.65 28.38
C GLU A 444 31.52 -19.28 29.15
N LYS A 445 32.74 -19.22 28.61
CA LYS A 445 33.94 -19.78 29.27
C LYS A 445 34.64 -18.84 30.27
N VAL A 446 34.16 -17.60 30.45
CA VAL A 446 34.82 -16.57 31.29
C VAL A 446 34.07 -16.28 32.60
N GLN A 447 33.08 -17.11 32.99
CA GLN A 447 32.61 -17.14 34.38
C GLN A 447 33.30 -18.29 35.16
N PRO A 448 34.43 -18.06 35.84
CA PRO A 448 34.83 -18.94 36.91
C PRO A 448 33.93 -18.67 38.13
N VAL A 449 33.37 -19.76 38.63
CA VAL A 449 32.69 -19.89 39.92
C VAL A 449 33.58 -19.32 41.02
N GLY A 450 33.26 -18.11 41.48
CA GLY A 450 33.79 -17.51 42.69
C GLY A 450 32.77 -17.65 43.81
N GLY A 451 32.66 -18.84 44.39
CA GLY A 451 31.94 -19.07 45.64
C GLY A 451 32.91 -19.03 46.82
N LYS A 452 32.78 -17.99 47.66
CA LYS A 452 33.07 -18.06 49.08
C LYS A 452 31.76 -17.89 49.82
#